data_AF-A0A9D7XN36-F1
#
_entry.id   AF-A0A9D7XN36-F1
#
_cell.length_a   1.000
_cell.length_b   1.000
_cell.length_c   1.000
_cell.angle_alpha   90.00
_cell.angle_beta   90.00
_cell.angle_gamma   90.00
#
_symmetry.space_group_name_H-M   'P 1'
#
loop_
_entity.id
_entity.type
_entity.pdbx_description
1 polymer ?
#
loop_
_entity_poly.entity_id
_entity_poly.type
_entity_poly.pdbx_seq_one_letter_code
_entity_poly.pdbx_strand_id
1 'polypeptide(L)'
;MANNKEMGVLIDKNDPADTQLFEDAMKEVTYISQTSQKFELNAINQSIIKEPKNIKEKTITPQKQNGYCIRTGTEIPFNIEKPLTYDAYKKWSEYGDPDYAEKYCHFTGEPSNGETSVARPIMKKNWKKAKETFNL
;
A
#
# COMPACT_ATOMS: atom_id res chain seq x y z
N MET A 1 14.03 -3.61 -19.72
CA MET A 1 13.64 -2.52 -18.81
C MET A 1 13.52 -1.26 -19.63
N ALA A 2 12.30 -0.73 -19.80
CA ALA A 2 12.10 0.54 -20.49
C ALA A 2 12.40 1.66 -19.49
N ASN A 3 13.54 2.32 -19.66
CA ASN A 3 13.87 3.53 -18.90
C ASN A 3 13.25 4.70 -19.66
N ASN A 4 12.04 5.09 -19.29
CA ASN A 4 11.37 6.24 -19.87
C ASN A 4 12.24 7.47 -19.57
N LYS A 5 12.69 8.16 -20.62
CA LYS A 5 13.42 9.43 -20.49
C LYS A 5 12.44 10.55 -20.82
N GLU A 6 12.24 11.44 -19.86
CA GLU A 6 11.36 12.59 -20.00
C GLU A 6 12.20 13.86 -20.15
N MET A 7 11.70 14.78 -20.99
CA MET A 7 12.29 16.10 -21.23
C MET A 7 11.14 17.10 -21.30
N GLY A 8 11.23 18.17 -20.52
CA GLY A 8 10.24 19.23 -20.49
C GLY A 8 10.67 20.46 -21.29
N VAL A 9 9.70 21.21 -21.79
CA VAL A 9 9.89 22.55 -22.34
C VAL A 9 9.18 23.53 -21.41
N LEU A 10 9.88 24.58 -20.97
CA LEU A 10 9.29 25.65 -20.17
C LEU A 10 8.53 26.58 -21.10
N ILE A 11 7.28 26.88 -20.75
CA ILE A 11 6.44 27.89 -21.42
C ILE A 11 6.05 28.89 -20.34
N ASP A 12 6.47 30.15 -20.46
CA ASP A 12 6.11 31.20 -19.52
C ASP A 12 4.93 32.02 -20.05
N LYS A 13 3.82 32.01 -19.32
CA LYS A 13 2.63 32.80 -19.66
C LYS A 13 2.88 34.31 -19.63
N ASN A 14 3.90 34.76 -18.89
CA ASN A 14 4.26 36.17 -18.78
C ASN A 14 5.16 36.64 -19.93
N ASP A 15 5.73 35.72 -20.73
CA ASP A 15 6.51 36.07 -21.91
C ASP A 15 5.58 36.21 -23.13
N PRO A 16 5.49 37.40 -23.76
CA PRO A 16 4.71 37.59 -24.98
C PRO A 16 5.14 36.67 -26.13
N ALA A 17 6.41 36.26 -26.18
CA ALA A 17 6.92 35.35 -27.22
C ALA A 17 6.32 33.94 -27.11
N ASP A 18 5.95 33.52 -25.90
CA ASP A 18 5.43 32.19 -25.59
C ASP A 18 3.90 32.10 -25.70
N THR A 19 3.21 33.23 -25.91
CA THR A 19 1.74 33.28 -25.88
C THR A 19 1.12 32.31 -26.91
N GLN A 20 1.62 32.33 -28.15
CA GLN A 20 1.10 31.43 -29.19
C GLN A 20 1.43 29.96 -28.88
N LEU A 21 2.64 29.69 -28.41
CA LEU A 21 3.10 28.35 -28.06
C LEU A 21 2.25 27.75 -26.92
N PHE A 22 1.89 28.59 -25.94
CA PHE A 22 1.00 28.22 -24.84
C PHE A 22 -0.39 27.81 -25.33
N GLU A 23 -1.01 28.62 -26.18
CA GLU A 23 -2.34 28.34 -26.73
C GLU A 23 -2.35 27.04 -27.56
N ASP A 24 -1.33 26.83 -28.39
CA ASP A 24 -1.20 25.62 -29.19
C ASP A 24 -0.99 24.38 -28.31
N ALA A 25 -0.11 24.46 -27.30
CA ALA A 25 0.10 23.38 -26.35
C ALA A 25 -1.18 23.04 -25.56
N MET A 26 -1.93 24.05 -25.13
CA MET A 26 -3.19 23.85 -24.39
C MET A 26 -4.27 23.21 -25.25
N LYS A 27 -4.31 23.54 -26.54
CA LYS A 27 -5.22 22.90 -27.50
C LYS A 27 -4.91 21.41 -27.65
N GLU A 28 -3.63 21.05 -27.80
CA GLU A 28 -3.19 19.65 -27.89
C GLU A 28 -3.46 18.87 -26.60
N VAL A 29 -3.19 19.45 -25.43
CA VAL A 29 -3.51 18.84 -24.13
C VAL A 29 -5.01 18.54 -24.03
N THR A 30 -5.84 19.50 -24.45
CA THR A 30 -7.30 19.36 -24.44
C THR A 30 -7.74 18.25 -25.39
N TYR A 31 -7.18 18.21 -26.60
CA TYR A 31 -7.47 17.18 -27.58
C TYR A 31 -7.11 15.78 -27.04
N ILE A 32 -5.90 15.59 -26.53
CA ILE A 32 -5.46 14.32 -25.92
C ILE A 32 -6.40 13.92 -24.78
N SER A 33 -6.76 14.85 -23.88
CA SER A 33 -7.66 14.54 -22.77
C SER A 33 -9.05 14.09 -23.25
N GLN A 34 -9.56 14.69 -24.32
CA GLN A 34 -10.88 14.37 -24.88
C GLN A 34 -10.89 13.07 -25.69
N THR A 35 -9.85 12.79 -26.47
CA THR A 35 -9.80 11.63 -27.36
C THR A 35 -9.11 10.42 -26.73
N SER A 36 -8.39 10.59 -25.63
CA SER A 36 -7.73 9.48 -24.94
C SER A 36 -8.76 8.50 -24.40
N GLN A 37 -8.51 7.21 -24.64
CA GLN A 37 -9.24 6.16 -23.97
C GLN A 37 -8.90 6.21 -22.48
N LYS A 38 -9.90 6.49 -21.65
CA LYS A 38 -9.77 6.36 -20.20
C LYS A 38 -9.64 4.89 -19.88
N PHE A 39 -8.47 4.47 -19.42
CA PHE A 39 -8.29 3.17 -18.81
C PHE A 39 -8.48 3.32 -17.31
N GLU A 40 -9.43 2.56 -16.76
CA GLU A 40 -9.51 2.40 -15.32
C GLU A 40 -8.29 1.60 -14.89
N LEU A 41 -7.29 2.30 -14.36
CA LEU A 41 -6.26 1.62 -13.59
C LEU A 41 -6.98 0.97 -12.41
N ASN A 42 -7.13 -0.35 -12.44
CA ASN A 42 -7.36 -1.18 -11.26
C ASN A 42 -6.10 -1.17 -10.38
N ALA A 43 -5.55 0.02 -10.14
CA ALA A 43 -4.54 0.29 -9.14
C ALA A 43 -5.25 0.23 -7.79
N ILE A 44 -5.12 -0.94 -7.16
CA ILE A 44 -5.13 -1.19 -5.72
C ILE A 44 -5.59 0.03 -4.91
N ASN A 45 -6.83 -0.03 -4.41
CA ASN A 45 -7.39 0.75 -3.31
C ASN A 45 -6.48 1.90 -2.85
N GLN A 46 -6.62 3.07 -3.48
CA GLN A 46 -6.19 4.34 -2.89
C GLN A 46 -6.98 4.52 -1.59
N SER A 47 -6.43 3.98 -0.51
CA SER A 47 -6.78 4.36 0.84
C SER A 47 -6.37 5.83 0.99
N ILE A 48 -7.31 6.71 0.64
CA ILE A 48 -7.79 7.77 1.51
C ILE A 48 -6.66 8.48 2.24
N ILE A 49 -6.17 9.55 1.62
CA ILE A 49 -5.63 10.70 2.35
C ILE A 49 -6.77 11.18 3.25
N LYS A 50 -6.82 10.71 4.49
CA LYS A 50 -7.71 11.22 5.54
C LYS A 50 -6.90 12.19 6.37
N GLU A 51 -7.31 13.45 6.36
CA GLU A 51 -6.96 14.44 7.36
C GLU A 51 -7.06 13.86 8.78
N PRO A 52 -6.26 14.36 9.75
CA PRO A 52 -6.30 13.86 11.10
C PRO A 52 -7.58 14.32 11.81
N LYS A 53 -8.61 13.47 11.80
CA LYS A 53 -9.75 13.61 12.71
C LYS A 53 -9.58 12.65 13.87
N ASN A 54 -9.16 13.24 14.98
CA ASN A 54 -9.25 12.69 16.32
C ASN A 54 -10.72 12.37 16.63
N ILE A 55 -11.15 11.13 16.45
CA ILE A 55 -12.41 10.64 17.02
C ILE A 55 -12.23 9.18 17.43
N LYS A 56 -12.22 8.96 18.75
CA LYS A 56 -12.47 7.67 19.39
C LYS A 56 -13.90 7.25 19.05
N GLU A 57 -14.09 6.30 18.15
CA GLU A 57 -15.42 5.71 17.95
C GLU A 57 -15.31 4.20 17.71
N LYS A 58 -15.63 3.45 18.78
CA LYS A 58 -16.03 2.06 18.73
C LYS A 58 -17.24 1.95 17.80
N THR A 59 -17.03 1.47 16.59
CA THR A 59 -18.12 1.13 15.67
C THR A 59 -18.05 -0.36 15.35
N ILE A 60 -18.96 -1.09 15.96
CA ILE A 60 -19.26 -2.49 15.68
C ILE A 60 -19.85 -2.53 14.26
N THR A 61 -19.04 -2.92 13.29
CA THR A 61 -19.40 -3.14 11.88
C THR A 61 -18.70 -4.44 11.41
N PRO A 62 -19.24 -5.13 10.39
CA PRO A 62 -19.08 -6.58 10.23
C PRO A 62 -17.61 -6.93 10.18
N GLN A 63 -17.20 -7.87 11.05
CA GLN A 63 -15.82 -8.23 11.37
C GLN A 63 -14.88 -8.09 10.17
N LYS A 64 -14.24 -6.93 10.01
CA LYS A 64 -12.96 -6.86 9.30
C LYS A 64 -12.07 -7.78 10.10
N GLN A 65 -11.77 -8.93 9.54
CA GLN A 65 -10.92 -9.90 10.22
C GLN A 65 -9.53 -9.25 10.30
N ASN A 66 -9.24 -8.72 11.48
CA ASN A 66 -7.98 -8.08 11.78
C ASN A 66 -6.89 -9.15 11.92
N GLY A 67 -5.67 -8.80 11.57
CA GLY A 67 -4.47 -9.56 11.86
C GLY A 67 -3.61 -8.86 12.93
N TYR A 68 -2.44 -9.40 13.17
CA TYR A 68 -1.51 -8.91 14.19
C TYR A 68 -0.09 -8.77 13.62
N CYS A 69 0.63 -7.73 14.01
CA CYS A 69 2.01 -7.55 13.60
C CYS A 69 2.88 -8.68 14.16
N ILE A 70 3.61 -9.39 13.30
CA ILE A 70 4.42 -10.55 13.72
C ILE A 70 5.60 -10.18 14.63
N ARG A 71 6.00 -8.90 14.67
CA ARG A 71 7.05 -8.38 15.56
C ARG A 71 6.53 -7.85 16.89
N THR A 72 5.44 -7.08 16.85
CA THR A 72 4.96 -6.28 18.00
C THR A 72 3.67 -6.82 18.62
N GLY A 73 2.94 -7.70 17.94
CA GLY A 73 1.62 -8.17 18.35
C GLY A 73 0.51 -7.11 18.24
N THR A 74 0.79 -5.96 17.63
CA THR A 74 -0.21 -4.89 17.44
C THR A 74 -1.24 -5.27 16.39
N GLU A 75 -2.52 -4.97 16.60
CA GLU A 75 -3.57 -5.19 15.62
C GLU A 75 -3.34 -4.36 14.33
N ILE A 76 -3.42 -5.03 13.19
CA ILE A 76 -3.27 -4.47 11.85
C ILE A 76 -4.27 -5.14 10.90
N PRO A 77 -4.53 -4.60 9.69
CA PRO A 77 -5.29 -5.33 8.68
C PRO A 77 -4.60 -6.66 8.35
N PHE A 78 -5.39 -7.73 8.24
CA PHE A 78 -4.83 -9.02 7.88
C PHE A 78 -4.39 -9.03 6.41
N ASN A 79 -3.08 -9.20 6.20
CA ASN A 79 -2.44 -9.31 4.90
C ASN A 79 -1.14 -10.12 5.04
N ILE A 80 -1.09 -11.29 4.42
CA ILE A 80 0.08 -12.19 4.45
C ILE A 80 1.32 -11.55 3.82
N GLU A 81 1.15 -10.72 2.79
CA GLU A 81 2.25 -10.02 2.15
C GLU A 81 2.78 -8.86 2.99
N LYS A 82 1.95 -8.35 3.92
CA LYS A 82 2.28 -7.20 4.79
C LYS A 82 2.00 -7.52 6.26
N PRO A 83 2.73 -8.47 6.87
CA PRO A 83 2.45 -8.96 8.22
C PRO A 83 3.04 -8.07 9.34
N LEU A 84 3.64 -6.93 8.98
CA LEU A 84 4.33 -6.02 9.88
C LEU A 84 3.66 -4.65 9.89
N THR A 85 3.74 -3.95 11.03
CA THR A 85 3.47 -2.51 11.07
C THR A 85 4.54 -1.74 10.28
N TYR A 86 4.24 -0.49 9.91
CA TYR A 86 5.19 0.36 9.18
C TYR A 86 6.55 0.50 9.89
N ASP A 87 6.54 0.76 11.20
CA ASP A 87 7.77 0.92 11.99
C ASP A 87 8.56 -0.38 12.10
N ALA A 88 7.86 -1.50 12.22
CA ALA A 88 8.50 -2.80 12.24
C ALA A 88 9.10 -3.11 10.85
N TYR A 89 8.32 -2.92 9.78
CA TYR A 89 8.79 -3.11 8.40
C TYR A 89 10.02 -2.27 8.09
N LYS A 90 10.07 -0.99 8.49
CA LYS A 90 11.24 -0.13 8.29
C LYS A 90 12.51 -0.75 8.86
N LYS A 91 12.46 -1.22 10.12
CA LYS A 91 13.60 -1.91 10.75
C LYS A 91 13.92 -3.25 10.11
N TRP A 92 12.90 -4.01 9.67
CA TRP A 92 13.13 -5.27 8.97
C TRP A 92 13.80 -5.04 7.62
N SER A 93 13.39 -4.00 6.88
CA SER A 93 13.91 -3.67 5.56
C SER A 93 15.39 -3.29 5.54
N GLU A 94 15.95 -2.91 6.70
CA GLU A 94 17.40 -2.69 6.85
C GLU A 94 18.20 -4.00 6.73
N TYR A 95 17.63 -5.13 7.18
CA TYR A 95 18.25 -6.46 7.10
C TYR A 95 17.73 -7.27 5.92
N GLY A 96 16.43 -7.17 5.64
CA GLY A 96 15.77 -7.79 4.49
C GLY A 96 15.66 -9.31 4.53
N ASP A 97 15.88 -9.95 5.69
CA ASP A 97 15.84 -11.41 5.82
C ASP A 97 14.39 -11.93 5.94
N PRO A 98 13.84 -12.60 4.91
CA PRO A 98 12.46 -13.08 4.91
C PRO A 98 12.20 -14.23 5.89
N ASP A 99 13.25 -14.96 6.26
CA ASP A 99 13.20 -16.13 7.15
C ASP A 99 13.54 -15.78 8.60
N TYR A 100 13.79 -14.50 8.89
CA TYR A 100 14.02 -14.02 10.24
C TYR A 100 12.88 -14.43 11.18
N ALA A 101 13.25 -15.07 12.29
CA ALA A 101 12.33 -15.58 13.29
C ALA A 101 11.67 -14.43 14.08
N GLU A 102 10.38 -14.24 13.86
CA GLU A 102 9.53 -13.23 14.49
C GLU A 102 8.73 -13.81 15.68
N LYS A 103 8.15 -12.92 16.49
CA LYS A 103 7.68 -13.26 17.85
C LYS A 103 6.20 -13.58 17.96
N TYR A 104 5.38 -13.22 16.98
CA TYR A 104 3.92 -13.33 17.03
C TYR A 104 3.32 -13.89 15.75
N CYS A 105 2.13 -14.48 15.85
CA CYS A 105 1.35 -14.97 14.73
C CYS A 105 0.43 -13.92 14.13
N HIS A 106 0.46 -13.74 12.82
CA HIS A 106 -0.36 -12.74 12.13
C HIS A 106 -1.86 -13.02 12.22
N PHE A 107 -2.27 -14.28 12.32
CA PHE A 107 -3.67 -14.68 12.41
C PHE A 107 -4.26 -14.53 13.82
N THR A 108 -3.50 -14.87 14.87
CA THR A 108 -4.04 -14.95 16.24
C THR A 108 -3.44 -13.95 17.22
N GLY A 109 -2.32 -13.32 16.89
CA GLY A 109 -1.58 -12.46 17.82
C GLY A 109 -0.86 -13.20 18.96
N GLU A 110 -0.98 -14.54 19.01
CA GLU A 110 -0.26 -15.35 20.00
C GLU A 110 1.25 -15.30 19.77
N PRO A 111 2.06 -15.37 20.85
CA PRO A 111 3.50 -15.54 20.72
C PRO A 111 3.82 -16.79 19.90
N SER A 112 4.63 -16.63 18.86
CA SER A 112 5.07 -17.71 17.97
C SER A 112 6.44 -18.29 18.34
N ASN A 113 7.17 -17.67 19.27
CA ASN A 113 8.49 -18.12 19.72
C ASN A 113 9.48 -18.40 18.58
N GLY A 114 9.40 -17.64 17.48
CA GLY A 114 10.26 -17.82 16.31
C GLY A 114 9.73 -18.77 15.23
N GLU A 115 8.52 -19.30 15.37
CA GLU A 115 7.90 -20.16 14.35
C GLU A 115 7.34 -19.39 13.14
N THR A 116 7.30 -18.07 13.22
CA THR A 116 6.78 -17.18 12.17
C THR A 116 7.90 -16.31 11.61
N SER A 117 7.80 -15.96 10.33
CA SER A 117 8.71 -15.03 9.66
C SER A 117 7.93 -14.17 8.68
N VAL A 118 8.59 -13.21 8.00
CA VAL A 118 7.92 -12.43 6.94
C VAL A 118 7.47 -13.33 5.79
N ALA A 119 8.27 -14.34 5.43
CA ALA A 119 7.87 -15.35 4.45
C ALA A 119 6.72 -16.25 4.94
N ARG A 120 6.62 -16.46 6.25
CA ARG A 120 5.64 -17.35 6.89
C ARG A 120 5.00 -16.69 8.12
N PRO A 121 4.08 -15.74 7.93
CA PRO A 121 3.60 -14.91 9.04
C PRO A 121 2.58 -15.61 9.94
N ILE A 122 2.16 -16.82 9.60
CA ILE A 122 1.14 -17.59 10.33
C ILE A 122 1.75 -18.90 10.81
N MET A 123 1.56 -19.20 12.10
CA MET A 123 2.00 -20.48 12.69
C MET A 123 1.33 -21.67 12.00
N LYS A 124 2.07 -22.79 11.86
CA LYS A 124 1.56 -24.01 11.20
C LYS A 124 0.24 -24.51 11.80
N LYS A 125 0.12 -24.48 13.13
CA LYS A 125 -1.11 -24.89 13.86
C LYS A 125 -2.36 -24.07 13.47
N ASN A 126 -2.15 -22.84 13.03
CA ASN A 126 -3.22 -21.88 12.70
C ASN A 126 -3.44 -21.71 11.20
N TRP A 127 -2.57 -22.27 10.35
CA TRP A 127 -2.65 -22.12 8.89
C TRP A 127 -3.97 -22.61 8.30
N LYS A 128 -4.45 -23.78 8.72
CA LYS A 128 -5.72 -24.34 8.23
C LYS A 128 -6.91 -23.43 8.55
N LYS A 129 -6.96 -22.91 9.78
CA LYS A 129 -8.01 -21.98 10.23
C LYS A 129 -7.93 -20.65 9.50
N ALA A 130 -6.72 -20.13 9.30
CA ALA A 130 -6.51 -18.90 8.55
C ALA A 130 -6.99 -19.04 7.11
N LYS A 131 -6.67 -20.16 6.45
CA LYS A 131 -7.08 -20.45 5.07
C LYS A 131 -8.59 -20.47 4.90
N GLU A 132 -9.30 -21.13 5.81
CA GLU A 132 -10.77 -21.19 5.80
C GLU A 132 -11.40 -19.82 6.11
N THR A 133 -10.83 -19.08 7.06
CA THR A 133 -11.36 -17.78 7.52
C THR A 133 -11.19 -16.66 6.49
N PHE A 134 -10.04 -16.63 5.83
CA PHE A 134 -9.64 -15.55 4.91
C PHE A 134 -9.66 -15.95 3.43
N ASN A 135 -10.07 -17.18 3.12
CA ASN A 135 -10.15 -17.74 1.77
C ASN A 135 -8.84 -17.56 0.96
N LEU A 136 -7.73 -17.95 1.61
CA LEU A 136 -6.35 -17.86 1.11
C LEU A 136 -5.96 -18.98 0.14
#